data_AF-A0A7M3NGK8-F1
#
_entry.id   AF-A0A7M3NGK8-F1
#
_cell.length_a   1.000
_cell.length_b   1.000
_cell.length_c   1.000
_cell.angle_alpha   90.00
_cell.angle_beta   90.00
_cell.angle_gamma   90.00
#
_symmetry.space_group_name_H-M   'P 1'
#
loop_
_entity.id
_entity.type
_entity.pdbx_description
1 polymer ?
#
loop_
_entity_poly.entity_id
_entity_poly.type
_entity_poly.pdbx_seq_one_letter_code
_entity_poly.pdbx_strand_id
1 'polypeptide(L)'
;MTETPTADLAARRRELLRRRLESAGLAHTADRSEQIPPRPADTARLPLSYAQSRMWLLQQLDPASPAYNVCLAIRLRGPLDPAALRTALQGLVDRHEVLRTRCPATADGTPEQIVDAGAQVEFATADLSGLVEEERDSRAAELARAASATPFDLAADHPIRTLLMRRAEQDHTLVLTVHHIAWDGGTFNALSRDLTALYRAAATGEPSGLGQLPLQYGDFAHWQRTTWTDERLAEHLDHWRST
;
A
#
# COMPACT_ATOMS: atom_id res chain seq x y z
N MET A 1 -24.52 7.70 21.93
CA MET A 1 -23.06 7.88 22.13
C MET A 1 -22.47 6.50 22.34
N THR A 2 -21.99 5.87 21.28
CA THR A 2 -21.47 4.49 21.29
C THR A 2 -20.01 4.56 20.87
N GLU A 3 -19.11 4.44 21.85
CA GLU A 3 -17.67 4.28 21.62
C GLU A 3 -17.42 3.00 20.81
N THR A 4 -16.54 3.12 19.80
CA THR A 4 -16.31 2.06 18.81
C THR A 4 -15.32 1.02 19.36
N PRO A 5 -15.63 -0.29 19.32
CA PRO A 5 -14.83 -1.37 19.95
C PRO A 5 -13.39 -1.55 19.39
N THR A 6 -13.06 -0.90 18.27
CA THR A 6 -11.73 -0.93 17.64
C THR A 6 -10.69 -0.10 18.38
N ALA A 7 -11.09 0.98 19.07
CA ALA A 7 -10.17 1.81 19.86
C ALA A 7 -9.61 1.04 21.07
N ASP A 8 -10.44 0.17 21.66
CA ASP A 8 -10.11 -0.68 22.81
C ASP A 8 -9.06 -1.75 22.44
N LEU A 9 -9.14 -2.34 21.25
CA LEU A 9 -8.17 -3.35 20.80
C LEU A 9 -6.77 -2.76 20.53
N ALA A 10 -6.69 -1.60 19.89
CA ALA A 10 -5.41 -0.93 19.65
C ALA A 10 -4.77 -0.47 20.96
N ALA A 11 -5.57 0.05 21.90
CA ALA A 11 -5.12 0.44 23.23
C ALA A 11 -4.64 -0.77 24.04
N ARG A 12 -5.41 -1.86 24.07
CA ARG A 12 -5.03 -3.13 24.71
C ARG A 12 -3.77 -3.73 24.10
N ARG A 13 -3.61 -3.69 22.78
CA ARG A 13 -2.40 -4.20 22.11
C ARG A 13 -1.16 -3.37 22.47
N ARG A 14 -1.28 -2.03 22.51
CA ARG A 14 -0.21 -1.14 22.99
C ARG A 14 0.15 -1.43 24.45
N GLU A 15 -0.85 -1.62 25.29
CA GLU A 15 -0.66 -1.94 26.71
C GLU A 15 0.01 -3.30 26.92
N LEU A 16 -0.40 -4.33 26.16
CA LEU A 16 0.25 -5.65 26.20
C LEU A 16 1.69 -5.61 25.69
N LEU A 17 1.94 -4.83 24.62
CA LEU A 17 3.29 -4.64 24.10
C LEU A 17 4.18 -3.93 25.11
N ARG A 18 3.67 -2.85 25.73
CA ARG A 18 4.35 -2.10 26.80
C ARG A 18 4.72 -3.02 27.96
N ARG A 19 3.77 -3.81 28.47
CA ARG A 19 4.02 -4.77 29.56
C ARG A 19 5.06 -5.83 29.18
N ARG A 20 5.07 -6.31 27.94
CA ARG A 20 6.09 -7.25 27.46
C ARG A 20 7.47 -6.61 27.39
N LEU A 21 7.56 -5.40 26.87
CA LEU A 21 8.82 -4.63 26.82
C LEU A 21 9.35 -4.35 28.24
N GLU A 22 8.46 -4.03 29.18
CA GLU A 22 8.78 -3.87 30.61
C GLU A 22 9.31 -5.15 31.23
N SER A 23 8.63 -6.27 31.02
CA SER A 23 9.05 -7.57 31.55
C SER A 23 10.38 -8.06 30.95
N ALA A 24 10.73 -7.62 29.74
CA ALA A 24 11.98 -7.95 29.07
C ALA A 24 13.14 -6.99 29.41
N GLY A 25 12.93 -6.00 30.29
CA GLY A 25 13.93 -4.97 30.59
C GLY A 25 14.15 -3.95 29.45
N LEU A 26 13.31 -3.99 28.41
CA LEU A 26 13.35 -3.14 27.22
C LEU A 26 12.41 -1.92 27.33
N ALA A 27 11.81 -1.67 28.49
CA ALA A 27 10.93 -0.52 28.66
C ALA A 27 11.66 0.82 28.79
N HIS A 28 12.92 0.80 29.23
CA HIS A 28 13.73 2.00 29.36
C HIS A 28 14.35 2.46 28.03
N THR A 29 14.20 1.67 26.95
CA THR A 29 14.61 2.09 25.59
C THR A 29 13.50 2.85 24.85
N ALA A 30 12.30 2.95 25.45
CA ALA A 30 11.18 3.70 24.88
C ALA A 30 11.42 5.23 24.79
N ASP A 31 12.45 5.75 25.46
CA ASP A 31 12.87 7.16 25.38
C ASP A 31 13.63 7.49 24.09
N ARG A 32 13.92 6.50 23.24
CA ARG A 32 14.49 6.69 21.90
C ARG A 32 13.55 6.22 20.81
N SER A 33 12.29 6.66 20.85
CA SER A 33 11.48 6.72 19.62
C SER A 33 12.19 7.69 18.67
N GLU A 34 13.11 7.18 17.85
CA GLU A 34 13.73 7.96 16.77
C GLU A 34 12.62 8.47 15.86
N GLN A 35 12.31 9.76 15.98
CA GLN A 35 11.32 10.39 15.15
C GLN A 35 11.85 10.41 13.71
N ILE A 36 11.02 9.94 12.78
CA ILE A 36 11.32 10.03 11.35
C ILE A 36 11.02 11.47 10.93
N PRO A 37 12.02 12.28 10.57
CA PRO A 37 11.76 13.61 10.04
C PRO A 37 11.22 13.51 8.61
N PRO A 38 10.44 14.49 8.15
CA PRO A 38 10.15 14.62 6.72
C PRO A 38 11.46 14.80 5.95
N ARG A 39 11.51 14.31 4.70
CA ARG A 39 12.71 14.47 3.87
C ARG A 39 12.94 15.93 3.46
N PRO A 40 14.19 16.33 3.19
CA PRO A 40 14.50 17.64 2.60
C PRO A 40 13.79 17.85 1.26
N ALA A 41 13.28 19.07 1.01
CA ALA A 41 12.49 19.39 -0.19
C ALA A 41 13.29 19.28 -1.51
N ASP A 42 14.61 19.38 -1.45
CA ASP A 42 15.56 19.30 -2.56
C ASP A 42 16.03 17.86 -2.85
N THR A 43 15.46 16.86 -2.18
CA THR A 43 15.83 15.45 -2.37
C THR A 43 15.38 14.97 -3.74
N ALA A 44 16.24 15.15 -4.75
CA ALA A 44 15.93 14.86 -6.14
C ALA A 44 15.83 13.35 -6.44
N ARG A 45 16.50 12.51 -5.64
CA ARG A 45 16.54 11.06 -5.81
C ARG A 45 16.25 10.39 -4.48
N LEU A 46 15.17 9.62 -4.43
CA LEU A 46 14.76 8.93 -3.20
C LEU A 46 15.31 7.50 -3.22
N PRO A 47 16.04 7.06 -2.18
CA PRO A 47 16.51 5.68 -2.15
C PRO A 47 15.36 4.73 -1.83
N LEU A 48 15.47 3.47 -2.22
CA LEU A 48 14.59 2.42 -1.71
C LEU A 48 14.94 2.10 -0.26
N SER A 49 13.94 1.80 0.57
CA SER A 49 14.17 1.20 1.88
C SER A 49 14.89 -0.16 1.74
N TYR A 50 15.52 -0.69 2.79
CA TYR A 50 16.16 -2.01 2.71
C TYR A 50 15.19 -3.12 2.26
N ALA A 51 13.94 -3.05 2.75
CA ALA A 51 12.88 -3.99 2.36
C ALA A 51 12.49 -3.83 0.89
N GLN A 52 12.31 -2.60 0.42
CA GLN A 52 12.04 -2.32 -1.00
C GLN A 52 13.20 -2.78 -1.88
N SER A 53 14.46 -2.55 -1.50
CA SER A 53 15.62 -3.00 -2.27
C SER A 53 15.67 -4.52 -2.41
N ARG A 54 15.35 -5.26 -1.34
CA ARG A 54 15.22 -6.72 -1.42
C ARG A 54 14.13 -7.14 -2.41
N MET A 55 12.94 -6.52 -2.35
CA MET A 55 11.84 -6.82 -3.28
C MET A 55 12.21 -6.49 -4.72
N TRP A 56 12.81 -5.32 -4.94
CA TRP A 56 13.26 -4.88 -6.25
C TRP A 56 14.27 -5.85 -6.85
N LEU A 57 15.28 -6.27 -6.08
CA LEU A 57 16.26 -7.27 -6.52
C LEU A 57 15.59 -8.60 -6.90
N LEU A 58 14.65 -9.08 -6.09
CA LEU A 58 13.92 -10.32 -6.39
C LEU A 58 13.10 -10.20 -7.67
N GLN A 59 12.50 -9.03 -7.94
CA GLN A 59 11.82 -8.77 -9.20
C GLN A 59 12.78 -8.73 -10.39
N GLN A 60 13.99 -8.17 -10.25
CA GLN A 60 14.97 -8.16 -11.34
C GLN A 60 15.47 -9.57 -11.72
N LEU A 61 15.50 -10.51 -10.78
CA LEU A 61 15.90 -11.90 -11.03
C LEU A 61 14.85 -12.69 -11.84
N ASP A 62 13.57 -12.34 -11.71
CA ASP A 62 12.47 -12.91 -12.48
C ASP A 62 11.42 -11.82 -12.81
N PRO A 63 11.67 -10.98 -13.84
CA PRO A 63 10.79 -9.84 -14.14
C PRO A 63 9.36 -10.23 -14.54
N ALA A 64 9.17 -11.47 -15.00
CA ALA A 64 7.87 -12.00 -15.38
C ALA A 64 7.11 -12.61 -14.18
N SER A 65 7.69 -12.62 -12.99
CA SER A 65 7.06 -13.19 -11.80
C SER A 65 5.94 -12.29 -11.27
N PRO A 66 4.73 -12.83 -11.03
CA PRO A 66 3.69 -12.14 -10.26
C PRO A 66 3.77 -12.47 -8.76
N ALA A 67 4.84 -13.14 -8.30
CA ALA A 67 4.94 -13.71 -6.95
C ALA A 67 4.77 -12.68 -5.81
N TYR A 68 5.03 -11.40 -6.09
CA TYR A 68 4.90 -10.29 -5.14
C TYR A 68 3.66 -9.41 -5.40
N ASN A 69 2.72 -9.88 -6.22
CA ASN A 69 1.43 -9.24 -6.35
C ASN A 69 0.54 -9.62 -5.16
N VAL A 70 0.02 -8.60 -4.47
CA VAL A 70 -1.04 -8.74 -3.49
C VAL A 70 -2.35 -8.41 -4.19
N CYS A 71 -3.24 -9.39 -4.30
CA CYS A 71 -4.55 -9.23 -4.93
C CYS A 71 -5.67 -9.38 -3.91
N LEU A 72 -6.54 -8.38 -3.82
CA LEU A 72 -7.71 -8.38 -2.97
C LEU A 72 -8.97 -8.21 -3.81
N ALA A 73 -9.92 -9.15 -3.67
CA ALA A 73 -11.25 -9.04 -4.26
C ALA A 73 -12.27 -8.68 -3.17
N ILE A 74 -12.91 -7.52 -3.31
CA ILE A 74 -13.91 -6.99 -2.38
C ILE A 74 -15.27 -7.02 -3.06
N ARG A 75 -16.21 -7.79 -2.50
CA ARG A 75 -17.60 -7.76 -2.98
C ARG A 75 -18.35 -6.59 -2.33
N LEU A 76 -18.88 -5.71 -3.16
CA LEU A 76 -19.63 -4.51 -2.78
C LEU A 76 -21.10 -4.74 -3.11
N ARG A 77 -21.96 -4.73 -2.08
CA ARG A 77 -23.41 -4.92 -2.23
C ARG A 77 -24.15 -3.64 -1.84
N GLY A 78 -25.15 -3.28 -2.64
CA GLY A 78 -25.89 -2.03 -2.52
C GLY A 78 -25.60 -1.06 -3.68
N PRO A 79 -26.17 0.15 -3.63
CA PRO A 79 -25.91 1.17 -4.64
C PRO A 79 -24.43 1.57 -4.64
N LEU A 80 -23.84 1.60 -5.82
CA LEU A 80 -22.46 2.04 -6.05
C LEU A 80 -22.47 3.07 -7.17
N ASP A 81 -21.77 4.19 -6.98
CA ASP A 81 -21.44 5.13 -8.04
C ASP A 81 -20.02 4.82 -8.54
N PRO A 82 -19.86 4.22 -9.74
CA PRO A 82 -18.53 3.89 -10.28
C PRO A 82 -17.65 5.12 -10.54
N ALA A 83 -18.24 6.28 -10.85
CA ALA A 83 -17.50 7.51 -11.08
C ALA A 83 -16.97 8.08 -9.75
N ALA A 84 -17.78 8.04 -8.69
CA ALA A 84 -17.33 8.38 -7.34
C ALA A 84 -16.24 7.42 -6.86
N LEU A 85 -16.35 6.11 -7.15
CA LEU A 85 -15.32 5.12 -6.81
C LEU A 85 -14.01 5.40 -7.54
N ARG A 86 -14.04 5.67 -8.85
CA ARG A 86 -12.85 6.05 -9.61
C ARG A 86 -12.19 7.30 -9.02
N THR A 87 -12.99 8.32 -8.70
CA THR A 87 -12.52 9.57 -8.07
C THR A 87 -11.87 9.30 -6.70
N ALA A 88 -12.45 8.40 -5.91
CA ALA A 88 -11.92 8.03 -4.61
C ALA A 88 -10.59 7.27 -4.70
N LEU A 89 -10.46 6.35 -5.67
CA LEU A 89 -9.22 5.64 -5.96
C LEU A 89 -8.12 6.60 -6.45
N GLN A 90 -8.48 7.58 -7.28
CA GLN A 90 -7.55 8.62 -7.70
C GLN A 90 -7.06 9.42 -6.49
N GLY A 91 -7.96 9.87 -5.62
CA GLY A 91 -7.59 10.58 -4.39
C GLY A 91 -6.71 9.74 -3.46
N LEU A 92 -6.85 8.40 -3.48
CA LEU A 92 -5.99 7.50 -2.72
C LEU A 92 -4.56 7.48 -3.30
N VAL A 93 -4.43 7.38 -4.62
CA VAL A 93 -3.13 7.45 -5.33
C VAL A 93 -2.47 8.83 -5.14
N ASP A 94 -3.24 9.90 -5.18
CA ASP A 94 -2.73 11.26 -4.95
C ASP A 94 -2.18 11.43 -3.53
N ARG A 95 -2.92 10.90 -2.55
CA ARG A 95 -2.62 11.01 -1.11
C ARG A 95 -1.41 10.19 -0.69
N HIS A 96 -1.26 8.97 -1.22
CA HIS A 96 -0.23 8.02 -0.82
C HIS A 96 0.83 7.93 -1.91
N GLU A 97 1.95 8.65 -1.75
CA GLU A 97 3.01 8.75 -2.77
C GLU A 97 3.45 7.37 -3.29
N VAL A 98 3.57 6.40 -2.40
CA VAL A 98 4.03 5.04 -2.70
C VAL A 98 3.18 4.34 -3.77
N LEU A 99 1.89 4.69 -3.92
CA LEU A 99 1.00 4.12 -4.94
C LEU A 99 1.24 4.69 -6.34
N ARG A 100 2.01 5.78 -6.46
CA ARG A 100 2.42 6.43 -7.72
C ARG A 100 3.94 6.54 -7.82
N THR A 101 4.65 5.65 -7.13
CA THR A 101 6.11 5.57 -7.15
C THR A 101 6.57 4.45 -8.05
N ARG A 102 7.33 4.78 -9.09
CA ARG A 102 8.11 3.81 -9.87
C ARG A 102 9.49 3.62 -9.24
N CYS A 103 10.09 2.46 -9.50
CA CYS A 103 11.39 2.06 -9.01
C CYS A 103 12.36 1.64 -10.14
N PRO A 104 12.78 2.55 -11.03
CA PRO A 104 13.78 2.24 -12.05
C PRO A 104 15.19 2.05 -11.45
N ALA A 105 16.06 1.38 -12.19
CA ALA A 105 17.50 1.45 -11.97
C ALA A 105 18.09 2.68 -12.67
N THR A 106 19.07 3.33 -12.04
CA THR A 106 19.89 4.33 -12.72
C THR A 106 20.98 3.72 -13.58
N ALA A 107 21.72 4.56 -14.30
CA ALA A 107 22.73 4.11 -15.28
C ALA A 107 23.83 3.21 -14.67
N ASP A 108 24.08 3.36 -13.36
CA ASP A 108 25.00 2.56 -12.55
C ASP A 108 24.35 1.30 -11.93
N GLY A 109 23.07 1.05 -12.22
CA GLY A 109 22.31 -0.11 -11.70
C GLY A 109 21.68 0.10 -10.31
N THR A 110 21.84 1.29 -9.70
CA THR A 110 21.28 1.58 -8.38
C THR A 110 19.77 1.86 -8.49
N PRO A 111 18.91 1.18 -7.71
CA PRO A 111 17.47 1.46 -7.75
C PRO A 111 17.12 2.75 -7.02
N GLU A 112 16.16 3.50 -7.55
CA GLU A 112 15.64 4.74 -6.96
C GLU A 112 14.11 4.79 -6.99
N GLN A 113 13.50 5.57 -6.10
CA GLN A 113 12.08 5.87 -6.12
C GLN A 113 11.84 7.17 -6.90
N ILE A 114 10.97 7.10 -7.91
CA ILE A 114 10.46 8.26 -8.65
C ILE A 114 8.96 8.38 -8.38
N VAL A 115 8.57 9.44 -7.68
CA VAL A 115 7.17 9.73 -7.39
C VAL A 115 6.59 10.57 -8.52
N ASP A 116 5.70 9.99 -9.32
CA ASP A 116 5.11 10.70 -10.46
C ASP A 116 3.98 11.62 -9.99
N ALA A 117 4.16 12.93 -10.12
CA ALA A 117 3.11 13.90 -9.81
C ALA A 117 1.96 13.80 -10.84
N GLY A 118 0.72 13.76 -10.37
CA GLY A 118 -0.46 13.69 -11.25
C GLY A 118 -0.68 12.34 -11.93
N ALA A 119 -0.01 11.27 -11.44
CA ALA A 119 -0.27 9.89 -11.85
C ALA A 119 -1.77 9.57 -11.84
N GLN A 120 -2.25 8.92 -12.89
CA GLN A 120 -3.65 8.52 -12.99
C GLN A 120 -3.81 7.08 -12.53
N VAL A 121 -4.81 6.82 -11.70
CA VAL A 121 -5.12 5.47 -11.27
C VAL A 121 -5.63 4.65 -12.45
N GLU A 122 -5.06 3.45 -12.63
CA GLU A 122 -5.61 2.48 -13.57
C GLU A 122 -6.93 1.94 -13.03
N PHE A 123 -8.02 2.22 -13.75
CA PHE A 123 -9.38 1.83 -13.38
C PHE A 123 -10.07 1.11 -14.54
N ALA A 124 -9.91 -0.21 -14.57
CA ALA A 124 -10.57 -1.08 -15.53
C ALA A 124 -11.98 -1.42 -15.06
N THR A 125 -12.89 -1.67 -16.01
CA THR A 125 -14.27 -2.10 -15.71
C THR A 125 -14.66 -3.29 -16.58
N ALA A 126 -15.42 -4.23 -16.03
CA ALA A 126 -16.03 -5.32 -16.77
C ALA A 126 -17.50 -5.48 -16.39
N ASP A 127 -18.39 -5.58 -17.38
CA ASP A 127 -19.81 -5.86 -17.13
C ASP A 127 -20.08 -7.36 -17.29
N LEU A 128 -20.49 -8.00 -16.20
CA LEU A 128 -20.84 -9.42 -16.12
C LEU A 128 -22.34 -9.62 -15.84
N SER A 129 -23.12 -8.54 -15.81
CA SER A 129 -24.54 -8.57 -15.43
C SER A 129 -25.43 -9.27 -16.45
N GLY A 130 -24.99 -9.38 -17.71
CA GLY A 130 -25.68 -10.14 -18.75
C GLY A 130 -25.45 -11.65 -18.74
N LEU A 131 -24.52 -12.16 -17.91
CA LEU A 131 -24.22 -13.59 -17.81
C LEU A 131 -25.16 -14.30 -16.84
N VAL A 132 -25.40 -15.60 -17.04
CA VAL A 132 -26.05 -16.44 -16.01
C VAL A 132 -25.11 -16.66 -14.83
N GLU A 133 -25.64 -17.03 -13.66
CA GLU A 133 -24.86 -17.03 -12.40
C GLU A 133 -23.57 -17.87 -12.47
N GLU A 134 -23.63 -19.09 -12.99
CA GLU A 134 -22.46 -19.99 -13.09
C GLU A 134 -21.36 -19.41 -14.00
N GLU A 135 -21.76 -18.88 -15.16
CA GLU A 135 -20.83 -18.20 -16.09
C GLU A 135 -20.25 -16.92 -15.47
N ARG A 136 -21.06 -16.19 -14.72
CA ARG A 136 -20.66 -14.95 -14.06
C ARG A 136 -19.58 -15.20 -13.01
N ASP A 137 -19.75 -16.23 -12.17
CA ASP A 137 -18.76 -16.59 -11.16
C ASP A 137 -17.47 -17.10 -11.76
N SER A 138 -17.57 -17.95 -12.79
CA SER A 138 -16.41 -18.43 -13.52
C SER A 138 -15.63 -17.28 -14.15
N ARG A 139 -16.33 -16.36 -14.85
CA ARG A 139 -15.72 -15.21 -15.51
C ARG A 139 -15.11 -14.22 -14.51
N ALA A 140 -15.77 -13.97 -13.38
CA ALA A 140 -15.23 -13.10 -12.32
C ALA A 140 -13.94 -13.69 -11.74
N ALA A 141 -13.89 -15.00 -11.50
CA ALA A 141 -12.71 -15.68 -11.00
C ALA A 141 -11.56 -15.70 -12.02
N GLU A 142 -11.86 -15.87 -13.31
CA GLU A 142 -10.89 -15.77 -14.40
C GLU A 142 -10.25 -14.38 -14.46
N LEU A 143 -11.07 -13.32 -14.45
CA LEU A 143 -10.59 -11.94 -14.47
C LEU A 143 -9.74 -11.60 -13.24
N ALA A 144 -10.16 -12.03 -12.04
CA ALA A 144 -9.38 -11.83 -10.82
C ALA A 144 -8.04 -12.58 -10.84
N ARG A 145 -8.00 -13.80 -11.39
CA ARG A 145 -6.76 -14.56 -11.57
C ARG A 145 -5.83 -13.86 -12.57
N ALA A 146 -6.36 -13.41 -13.71
CA ALA A 146 -5.59 -12.67 -14.71
C ALA A 146 -4.98 -11.39 -14.11
N ALA A 147 -5.77 -10.62 -13.35
CA ALA A 147 -5.29 -9.43 -12.64
C ALA A 147 -4.15 -9.78 -11.67
N SER A 148 -4.31 -10.85 -10.87
CA SER A 148 -3.25 -11.27 -9.93
C SER A 148 -1.98 -11.79 -10.62
N ALA A 149 -2.10 -12.41 -11.78
CA ALA A 149 -1.01 -13.05 -12.50
C ALA A 149 -0.25 -12.09 -13.44
N THR A 150 -0.76 -10.88 -13.66
CA THR A 150 -0.11 -9.89 -14.53
C THR A 150 1.05 -9.23 -13.77
N PRO A 151 2.31 -9.42 -14.18
CA PRO A 151 3.47 -8.85 -13.48
C PRO A 151 3.45 -7.32 -13.50
N PHE A 152 4.14 -6.69 -12.55
CA PHE A 152 4.44 -5.25 -12.62
C PHE A 152 5.84 -5.03 -13.17
N ASP A 153 5.98 -4.12 -14.13
CA ASP A 153 7.28 -3.54 -14.44
C ASP A 153 7.55 -2.40 -13.46
N LEU A 154 8.36 -2.67 -12.43
CA LEU A 154 8.65 -1.66 -11.40
C LEU A 154 9.31 -0.39 -11.95
N ALA A 155 9.94 -0.42 -13.14
CA ALA A 155 10.52 0.78 -13.74
C ALA A 155 9.48 1.69 -14.41
N ALA A 156 8.37 1.12 -14.88
CA ALA A 156 7.39 1.81 -15.73
C ALA A 156 5.99 1.91 -15.11
N ASP A 157 5.59 0.94 -14.28
CA ASP A 157 4.25 0.83 -13.73
C ASP A 157 4.15 1.46 -12.34
N HIS A 158 3.00 2.08 -12.08
CA HIS A 158 2.58 2.37 -10.70
C HIS A 158 2.20 1.07 -10.01
N PRO A 159 2.57 0.86 -8.73
CA PRO A 159 2.43 -0.43 -8.07
C PRO A 159 0.97 -0.74 -7.64
N ILE A 160 -0.03 -0.22 -8.35
CA ILE A 160 -1.46 -0.44 -8.11
C ILE A 160 -2.22 -0.51 -9.43
N ARG A 161 -3.11 -1.50 -9.55
CA ARG A 161 -4.11 -1.63 -10.62
C ARG A 161 -5.46 -1.96 -10.01
N THR A 162 -6.53 -1.49 -10.63
CA THR A 162 -7.89 -1.72 -10.13
C THR A 162 -8.83 -2.18 -11.23
N LEU A 163 -9.70 -3.13 -10.89
CA LEU A 163 -10.73 -3.67 -11.79
C LEU A 163 -12.07 -3.70 -11.05
N LEU A 164 -13.06 -2.98 -11.57
CA LEU A 164 -14.44 -3.05 -11.10
C LEU A 164 -15.27 -3.96 -12.01
N MET A 165 -15.74 -5.07 -11.46
CA MET A 165 -16.65 -5.98 -12.15
C MET A 165 -18.09 -5.72 -11.69
N ARG A 166 -18.98 -5.36 -12.61
CA ARG A 166 -20.41 -5.24 -12.36
C ARG A 166 -21.07 -6.62 -12.51
N ARG A 167 -21.63 -7.15 -11.43
CA ARG A 167 -22.31 -8.46 -11.43
C ARG A 167 -23.82 -8.33 -11.56
N ALA A 168 -24.38 -7.28 -10.98
CA ALA A 168 -25.77 -6.85 -11.11
C ALA A 168 -25.85 -5.34 -10.84
N GLU A 169 -27.06 -4.76 -10.81
CA GLU A 169 -27.25 -3.34 -10.51
C GLU A 169 -26.69 -2.93 -9.14
N GLN A 170 -26.79 -3.82 -8.13
CA GLN A 170 -26.36 -3.56 -6.75
C GLN A 170 -25.36 -4.62 -6.24
N ASP A 171 -24.67 -5.31 -7.15
CA ASP A 171 -23.65 -6.30 -6.81
C ASP A 171 -22.43 -6.08 -7.70
N HIS A 172 -21.31 -5.76 -7.06
CA HIS A 172 -20.05 -5.47 -7.73
C HIS A 172 -18.90 -6.20 -7.04
N THR A 173 -17.83 -6.45 -7.77
CA THR A 173 -16.56 -6.90 -7.20
C THR A 173 -15.47 -5.93 -7.60
N LEU A 174 -14.85 -5.27 -6.64
CA LEU A 174 -13.64 -4.47 -6.84
C LEU A 174 -12.43 -5.37 -6.59
N VAL A 175 -11.57 -5.51 -7.59
CA VAL A 175 -10.27 -6.16 -7.48
C VAL A 175 -9.21 -5.08 -7.39
N LEU A 176 -8.42 -5.11 -6.32
CA LEU A 176 -7.24 -4.27 -6.13
C LEU A 176 -6.02 -5.18 -6.22
N THR A 177 -5.12 -4.90 -7.16
CA THR A 177 -3.85 -5.59 -7.28
C THR A 177 -2.74 -4.59 -7.01
N VAL A 178 -1.91 -4.86 -6.01
CA VAL A 178 -0.83 -3.97 -5.58
C VAL A 178 0.46 -4.77 -5.50
N HIS A 179 1.58 -4.20 -5.94
CA HIS A 179 2.87 -4.84 -5.76
C HIS A 179 3.35 -4.69 -4.30
N HIS A 180 3.93 -5.74 -3.70
CA HIS A 180 4.36 -5.76 -2.30
C HIS A 180 5.42 -4.70 -1.95
N ILE A 181 6.08 -4.10 -2.96
CA ILE A 181 6.99 -2.96 -2.79
C ILE A 181 6.30 -1.70 -2.22
N ALA A 182 4.98 -1.59 -2.39
CA ALA A 182 4.17 -0.46 -1.97
C ALA A 182 3.15 -0.80 -0.87
N TRP A 183 3.17 -2.04 -0.35
CA TRP A 183 2.12 -2.55 0.53
C TRP A 183 2.67 -3.50 1.60
N ASP A 184 2.13 -3.44 2.81
CA ASP A 184 2.32 -4.45 3.86
C ASP A 184 1.00 -4.80 4.57
N GLY A 185 1.04 -5.76 5.51
CA GLY A 185 -0.15 -6.22 6.24
C GLY A 185 -0.83 -5.15 7.10
N GLY A 186 -0.14 -4.06 7.46
CA GLY A 186 -0.70 -2.90 8.17
C GLY A 186 -1.36 -1.88 7.25
N THR A 187 -0.88 -1.78 6.00
CA THR A 187 -1.35 -0.82 4.97
C THR A 187 -2.84 -0.95 4.66
N PHE A 188 -3.38 -2.18 4.65
CA PHE A 188 -4.78 -2.43 4.24
C PHE A 188 -5.81 -1.61 5.05
N ASN A 189 -5.62 -1.52 6.37
CA ASN A 189 -6.56 -0.81 7.24
C ASN A 189 -6.53 0.71 7.00
N ALA A 190 -5.35 1.28 6.76
CA ALA A 190 -5.19 2.70 6.47
C ALA A 190 -5.81 3.06 5.13
N LEU A 191 -5.53 2.27 4.07
CA LEU A 191 -6.07 2.51 2.74
C LEU A 191 -7.59 2.31 2.69
N SER A 192 -8.13 1.30 3.38
CA SER A 192 -9.58 1.06 3.42
C SER A 192 -10.33 2.22 4.08
N ARG A 193 -9.79 2.76 5.18
CA ARG A 193 -10.35 3.94 5.86
C ARG A 193 -10.35 5.16 4.92
N ASP A 194 -9.20 5.43 4.30
CA ASP A 194 -9.03 6.60 3.44
C ASP A 194 -9.91 6.48 2.19
N LEU A 195 -9.96 5.30 1.54
CA LEU A 195 -10.83 5.03 0.39
C LEU A 195 -12.30 5.24 0.73
N THR A 196 -12.75 4.81 1.92
CA THR A 196 -14.14 5.01 2.36
C THR A 196 -14.47 6.50 2.52
N ALA A 197 -13.57 7.26 3.14
CA ALA A 197 -13.76 8.70 3.32
C ALA A 197 -13.75 9.45 1.98
N LEU A 198 -12.85 9.09 1.08
CA LEU A 198 -12.76 9.67 -0.27
C LEU A 198 -13.98 9.31 -1.13
N TYR A 199 -14.49 8.08 -1.03
CA TYR A 199 -15.70 7.67 -1.74
C TYR A 199 -16.92 8.44 -1.28
N ARG A 200 -17.10 8.58 0.05
CA ARG A 200 -18.20 9.38 0.59
C ARG A 200 -18.14 10.82 0.08
N ALA A 201 -16.97 11.44 0.14
CA ALA A 201 -16.74 12.78 -0.37
C ALA A 201 -17.10 12.93 -1.85
N ALA A 202 -16.62 11.99 -2.68
CA ALA A 202 -16.90 12.01 -4.11
C ALA A 202 -18.39 11.77 -4.42
N ALA A 203 -19.07 10.91 -3.65
CA ALA A 203 -20.48 10.59 -3.87
C ALA A 203 -21.44 11.68 -3.38
N THR A 204 -21.09 12.42 -2.33
CA THR A 204 -21.95 13.47 -1.76
C THR A 204 -21.56 14.89 -2.18
N GLY A 205 -20.35 15.08 -2.73
CA GLY A 205 -19.78 16.39 -3.02
C GLY A 205 -19.25 17.13 -1.77
N GLU A 206 -19.23 16.46 -0.61
CA GLU A 206 -18.69 17.02 0.63
C GLU A 206 -17.17 16.78 0.75
N PRO A 207 -16.43 17.58 1.53
CA PRO A 207 -15.01 17.34 1.74
C PRO A 207 -14.75 16.04 2.52
N SER A 208 -13.70 15.30 2.15
CA SER A 208 -13.34 14.02 2.80
C SER A 208 -12.84 14.17 4.25
N GLY A 209 -12.45 15.37 4.66
CA GLY A 209 -11.83 15.64 5.97
C GLY A 209 -10.41 15.09 6.11
N LEU A 210 -9.84 14.47 5.07
CA LEU A 210 -8.48 13.94 5.10
C LEU A 210 -7.46 15.06 4.81
N GLY A 211 -6.76 15.55 5.84
CA GLY A 211 -5.62 16.46 5.68
C GLY A 211 -4.38 15.74 5.15
N GLN A 212 -3.35 16.45 4.68
CA GLN A 212 -2.11 15.84 4.17
C GLN A 212 -1.48 14.86 5.18
N LEU A 213 -0.87 13.79 4.68
CA LEU A 213 -0.14 12.86 5.54
C LEU A 213 1.11 13.56 6.08
N PRO A 214 1.40 13.46 7.40
CA PRO A 214 2.58 14.09 7.98
C PRO A 214 3.89 13.43 7.53
N LEU A 215 3.83 12.17 7.08
CA LEU A 215 4.94 11.41 6.54
C LEU A 215 4.47 10.58 5.35
N GLN A 216 5.33 10.50 4.35
CA GLN A 216 5.23 9.62 3.18
C GLN A 216 6.26 8.51 3.28
N TYR A 217 6.04 7.40 2.56
CA TYR A 217 6.96 6.26 2.62
C TYR A 217 8.39 6.63 2.16
N GLY A 218 8.52 7.54 1.20
CA GLY A 218 9.82 8.06 0.77
C GLY A 218 10.59 8.77 1.89
N ASP A 219 9.91 9.39 2.86
CA ASP A 219 10.55 10.00 4.04
C ASP A 219 11.19 8.94 4.92
N PHE A 220 10.45 7.84 5.17
CA PHE A 220 10.96 6.70 5.92
C PHE A 220 12.15 6.05 5.21
N ALA A 221 12.06 5.83 3.89
CA ALA A 221 13.14 5.21 3.12
C ALA A 221 14.40 6.08 3.13
N HIS A 222 14.26 7.40 2.96
CA HIS A 222 15.37 8.35 3.07
C HIS A 222 15.98 8.33 4.47
N TRP A 223 15.17 8.52 5.52
CA TRP A 223 15.63 8.49 6.91
C TRP A 223 16.36 7.19 7.27
N GLN A 224 15.83 6.03 6.87
CA GLN A 224 16.44 4.74 7.15
C GLN A 224 17.85 4.68 6.54
N ARG A 225 18.00 5.13 5.30
CA ARG A 225 19.27 5.07 4.55
C ARG A 225 20.31 6.05 5.04
N THR A 226 19.90 7.18 5.61
CA THR A 226 20.84 8.17 6.16
C THR A 226 21.19 7.92 7.62
N THR A 227 20.36 7.18 8.36
CA THR A 227 20.48 7.03 9.83
C THR A 227 21.08 5.68 10.24
N TRP A 228 20.87 4.62 9.46
CA TRP A 228 21.41 3.30 9.79
C TRP A 228 22.84 3.18 9.26
N THR A 229 23.81 3.54 10.12
CA THR A 229 25.24 3.41 9.82
C THR A 229 25.69 1.95 9.78
N ASP A 230 26.85 1.70 9.18
CA ASP A 230 27.45 0.37 9.05
C ASP A 230 27.65 -0.30 10.42
N GLU A 231 28.02 0.46 11.45
CA GLU A 231 28.19 -0.06 12.81
C GLU A 231 26.85 -0.55 13.40
N ARG A 232 25.79 0.24 13.25
CA ARG A 232 24.45 -0.13 13.73
C ARG A 232 23.89 -1.32 12.98
N LEU A 233 24.14 -1.40 11.67
CA LEU A 233 23.75 -2.56 10.87
C LEU A 233 24.55 -3.81 11.27
N ALA A 234 25.84 -3.67 11.58
CA ALA A 234 26.69 -4.76 12.05
C ALA A 234 26.18 -5.37 13.36
N GLU A 235 25.76 -4.54 14.32
CA GLU A 235 25.12 -5.02 15.57
C GLU A 235 23.89 -5.88 15.29
N HIS A 236 23.02 -5.45 14.36
CA HIS A 236 21.85 -6.24 13.95
C HIS A 236 22.24 -7.54 13.24
N LEU A 237 23.28 -7.53 12.39
CA LEU A 237 23.77 -8.72 11.70
C LEU A 237 24.41 -9.74 12.64
N ASP A 238 25.18 -9.28 13.62
CA ASP A 238 25.86 -10.15 14.59
C ASP A 238 24.86 -10.91 15.46
N HIS A 239 23.72 -10.29 15.80
CA HIS A 239 22.61 -11.00 16.42
C HIS A 239 22.15 -12.19 15.56
N TRP A 240 21.84 -11.97 14.28
CA TRP A 240 21.36 -13.03 13.37
C TRP A 240 22.41 -14.10 13.06
N ARG A 241 23.69 -13.80 13.17
CA ARG A 241 24.79 -14.77 12.97
C ARG A 241 25.06 -15.65 14.19
N SER A 242 24.74 -15.15 15.38
CA SER A 242 25.03 -15.82 16.66
C SER A 242 23.84 -16.60 17.23
N THR A 243 22.67 -16.51 16.60
CA THR A 243 21.49 -17.36 16.81
C THR A 243 21.38 -18.42 15.73
#